data_AF-A0A939Q5L8-F1
#
_entry.id   AF-A0A939Q5L8-F1
#
_cell.length_a   1.000
_cell.length_b   1.000
_cell.length_c   1.000
_cell.angle_alpha   90.00
_cell.angle_beta   90.00
_cell.angle_gamma   90.00
#
_symmetry.space_group_name_H-M   'P 1'
#
loop_
_entity.id
_entity.type
_entity.pdbx_description
1 polymer ?
#
loop_
_entity_poly.entity_id
_entity_poly.type
_entity_poly.pdbx_seq_one_letter_code
_entity_poly.pdbx_strand_id
1 'polypeptide(L)'
;MARRDWYEWMRLPIKKVAIVGGAPSRKEAPLNDKTWEIWGLGGRSLKLRRVDRWFEMHSVPQLVRAYNRKERHGYERHITFLRSLKVPVYMQKPHPLIPNSVAYPLDQVLDECGRCFSSSVAYMLGLAIYEGFQGIGMWGVNMASKKEYLYQWPGVQYLLALAKTRGIGVYLPPDCPITIPARPKLVPVTVLYGYDWDHPDAWWNRLKEKKAKAKVERKKKKAKKKKRKR
;
A
#
# COMPACT_ATOMS: atom_id res chain seq x y z
N MET A 1 -27.78 -15.65 25.58
CA MET A 1 -26.82 -14.56 25.29
C MET A 1 -26.58 -14.52 23.78
N ALA A 2 -27.21 -13.58 23.07
CA ALA A 2 -27.05 -13.46 21.62
C ALA A 2 -25.58 -13.13 21.31
N ARG A 3 -24.96 -13.89 20.40
CA ARG A 3 -23.60 -13.59 19.92
C ARG A 3 -23.64 -12.20 19.30
N ARG A 4 -22.93 -11.22 19.86
CA ARG A 4 -22.69 -9.93 19.21
C ARG A 4 -22.14 -10.21 17.82
N ASP A 5 -22.86 -9.76 16.79
CA ASP A 5 -22.33 -9.74 15.43
C ASP A 5 -21.17 -8.73 15.44
N TRP A 6 -19.93 -9.23 15.46
CA TRP A 6 -18.71 -8.41 15.53
C TRP A 6 -18.59 -7.40 14.38
N TYR A 7 -19.44 -7.53 13.36
CA TYR A 7 -19.46 -6.73 12.15
C TYR A 7 -20.77 -5.95 11.94
N GLU A 8 -21.60 -5.80 12.98
CA GLU A 8 -22.86 -5.03 12.89
C GLU A 8 -22.64 -3.60 12.37
N TRP A 9 -21.52 -2.96 12.78
CA TRP A 9 -21.11 -1.63 12.32
C TRP A 9 -21.02 -1.52 10.79
N MET A 10 -20.76 -2.61 10.07
CA MET A 10 -20.66 -2.61 8.61
C MET A 10 -21.97 -2.23 7.93
N ARG A 11 -23.12 -2.40 8.62
CA ARG A 11 -24.46 -2.05 8.12
C ARG A 11 -24.93 -0.68 8.59
N LEU A 12 -24.24 -0.07 9.56
CA LEU A 12 -24.62 1.24 10.11
C LEU A 12 -24.31 2.38 9.12
N PRO A 13 -25.09 3.47 9.13
CA PRO A 13 -24.86 4.66 8.31
C PRO A 13 -23.78 5.57 8.93
N ILE A 14 -22.62 4.99 9.23
CA ILE A 14 -21.45 5.67 9.80
C ILE A 14 -20.41 5.97 8.71
N LYS A 15 -19.49 6.89 8.99
CA LYS A 15 -18.40 7.19 8.05
C LYS A 15 -17.44 5.99 7.97
N LYS A 16 -17.46 5.24 6.87
CA LYS A 16 -16.68 4.00 6.71
C LYS A 16 -16.02 3.88 5.33
N VAL A 17 -14.88 3.19 5.30
CA VAL A 17 -14.03 3.06 4.12
C VAL A 17 -13.66 1.61 3.84
N ALA A 18 -13.73 1.24 2.55
CA ALA A 18 -13.21 -0.01 2.02
C ALA A 18 -11.89 0.24 1.29
N ILE A 19 -10.80 -0.26 1.85
CA ILE A 19 -9.47 -0.30 1.21
C ILE A 19 -9.43 -1.53 0.31
N VAL A 20 -9.23 -1.33 -1.00
CA VAL A 20 -9.33 -2.41 -2.00
C VAL A 20 -8.03 -2.56 -2.79
N GLY A 21 -7.35 -3.71 -2.58
CA GLY A 21 -6.15 -4.14 -3.29
C GLY A 21 -6.41 -5.20 -4.38
N GLY A 22 -5.34 -5.77 -4.93
CA GLY A 22 -5.40 -6.67 -6.10
C GLY A 22 -5.67 -8.15 -5.85
N ALA A 23 -5.68 -8.61 -4.59
CA ALA A 23 -5.86 -10.02 -4.25
C ALA A 23 -7.33 -10.50 -4.37
N PRO A 24 -7.60 -11.82 -4.37
CA PRO A 24 -8.91 -12.39 -4.69
C PRO A 24 -10.11 -11.82 -3.91
N SER A 25 -9.98 -11.60 -2.60
CA SER A 25 -11.06 -11.06 -1.76
C SER A 25 -11.54 -9.67 -2.16
N ARG A 26 -10.86 -8.96 -3.08
CA ARG A 26 -11.39 -7.73 -3.71
C ARG A 26 -12.78 -7.90 -4.33
N LYS A 27 -13.14 -9.11 -4.73
CA LYS A 27 -14.47 -9.43 -5.32
C LYS A 27 -15.61 -9.29 -4.30
N GLU A 28 -15.29 -9.34 -3.01
CA GLU A 28 -16.24 -9.24 -1.89
C GLU A 28 -16.30 -7.81 -1.33
N ALA A 29 -15.49 -6.88 -1.84
CA ALA A 29 -15.54 -5.49 -1.41
C ALA A 29 -16.92 -4.87 -1.68
N PRO A 30 -17.45 -4.01 -0.79
CA PRO A 30 -18.80 -3.46 -0.86
C PRO A 30 -18.94 -2.35 -1.93
N LEU A 31 -18.51 -2.61 -3.17
CA LEU A 31 -18.42 -1.61 -4.25
C LEU A 31 -19.78 -1.00 -4.63
N ASN A 32 -20.88 -1.72 -4.41
CA ASN A 32 -22.24 -1.27 -4.73
C ASN A 32 -22.93 -0.54 -3.55
N ASP A 33 -22.39 -0.64 -2.33
CA ASP A 33 -22.96 0.02 -1.15
C ASP A 33 -22.41 1.45 -1.03
N LYS A 34 -23.26 2.43 -1.35
CA LYS A 34 -22.91 3.85 -1.33
C LYS A 34 -22.61 4.41 0.06
N THR A 35 -22.91 3.67 1.13
CA THR A 35 -22.54 4.06 2.50
C THR A 35 -21.04 3.88 2.78
N TRP A 36 -20.32 3.18 1.90
CA TRP A 36 -18.86 3.04 1.95
C TRP A 36 -18.18 3.99 0.97
N GLU A 37 -17.14 4.68 1.43
CA GLU A 37 -16.08 5.16 0.55
C GLU A 37 -15.22 3.98 0.07
N ILE A 38 -14.81 4.00 -1.19
CA ILE A 38 -13.96 2.97 -1.79
C ILE A 38 -12.61 3.58 -2.13
N TRP A 39 -11.55 3.08 -1.49
CA TRP A 39 -10.19 3.53 -1.72
C TRP A 39 -9.38 2.46 -2.45
N GLY A 40 -8.82 2.81 -3.60
CA GLY A 40 -8.06 1.90 -4.46
C GLY A 40 -6.56 2.16 -4.43
N LEU A 41 -5.75 1.13 -4.71
CA LEU A 41 -4.32 1.26 -4.93
C LEU A 41 -3.80 0.29 -6.00
N GLY A 42 -2.62 0.59 -6.54
CA GLY A 42 -1.90 -0.28 -7.47
C GLY A 42 -2.04 0.15 -8.93
N GLY A 43 -2.05 -0.81 -9.86
CA GLY A 43 -2.05 -0.54 -11.29
C GLY A 43 -3.42 -0.66 -11.95
N ARG A 44 -3.48 -0.24 -13.22
CA ARG A 44 -4.67 -0.28 -14.10
C ARG A 44 -5.40 -1.63 -14.14
N SER A 45 -4.71 -2.75 -13.84
CA SER A 45 -5.32 -4.09 -13.82
C SER A 45 -6.34 -4.30 -12.70
N LEU A 46 -6.40 -3.41 -11.69
CA LEU A 46 -7.35 -3.56 -10.59
C LEU A 46 -8.80 -3.42 -11.05
N LYS A 47 -9.08 -2.55 -12.03
CA LYS A 47 -10.41 -2.35 -12.67
C LYS A 47 -11.59 -2.33 -11.66
N LEU A 48 -11.54 -1.42 -10.68
CA LEU A 48 -12.67 -1.21 -9.77
C LEU A 48 -13.82 -0.51 -10.51
N ARG A 49 -15.06 -0.97 -10.31
CA ARG A 49 -16.27 -0.36 -10.89
C ARG A 49 -16.59 1.01 -10.29
N ARG A 50 -16.22 1.22 -9.02
CA ARG A 50 -16.35 2.47 -8.29
C ARG A 50 -15.09 2.66 -7.46
N VAL A 51 -14.62 3.89 -7.39
CA VAL A 51 -13.56 4.33 -6.50
C VAL A 51 -13.84 5.79 -6.17
N ASP A 52 -13.63 6.16 -4.91
CA ASP A 52 -13.83 7.52 -4.40
C ASP A 52 -12.47 8.22 -4.18
N ARG A 53 -11.40 7.45 -3.92
CA ARG A 53 -10.01 7.94 -3.82
C ARG A 53 -9.01 6.90 -4.30
N TRP A 54 -7.92 7.33 -4.93
CA TRP A 54 -6.84 6.44 -5.38
C TRP A 54 -5.52 6.78 -4.71
N PHE A 55 -4.68 5.78 -4.44
CA PHE A 55 -3.40 5.96 -3.76
C PHE A 55 -2.25 5.45 -4.61
N GLU A 56 -1.31 6.34 -4.91
CA GLU A 56 -0.04 6.05 -5.55
C GLU A 56 1.12 6.64 -4.72
N MET A 57 1.54 5.90 -3.70
CA MET A 57 2.56 6.34 -2.74
C MET A 57 3.99 6.02 -3.17
N HIS A 58 4.20 5.31 -4.30
CA HIS A 58 5.55 5.08 -4.82
C HIS A 58 6.17 6.41 -5.29
N SER A 59 7.49 6.54 -5.13
CA SER A 59 8.19 7.68 -5.73
C SER A 59 8.16 7.59 -7.25
N VAL A 60 8.26 8.74 -7.95
CA VAL A 60 8.32 8.76 -9.42
C VAL A 60 9.45 7.87 -9.96
N PRO A 61 10.71 7.91 -9.44
CA PRO A 61 11.76 7.01 -9.90
C PRO A 61 11.41 5.52 -9.71
N GLN A 62 10.71 5.19 -8.62
CA GLN A 62 10.25 3.83 -8.36
C GLN A 62 9.20 3.39 -9.37
N LEU A 63 8.25 4.26 -9.71
CA LEU A 63 7.23 3.99 -10.73
C LEU A 63 7.83 3.75 -12.10
N VAL A 64 8.70 4.66 -12.55
CA VAL A 64 9.42 4.53 -13.83
C VAL A 64 10.10 3.17 -13.90
N ARG A 65 10.86 2.82 -12.86
CA ARG A 65 11.58 1.54 -12.79
C ARG A 65 10.64 0.34 -12.75
N ALA A 66 9.58 0.40 -11.94
CA ALA A 66 8.70 -0.74 -11.69
C ALA A 66 7.87 -1.11 -12.92
N TYR A 67 7.31 -0.11 -13.61
CA TYR A 67 6.43 -0.33 -14.75
C TYR A 67 7.21 -0.56 -16.05
N ASN A 68 8.30 0.18 -16.32
CA ASN A 68 9.09 -0.05 -17.54
C ASN A 68 9.84 -1.38 -17.54
N ARG A 69 10.04 -2.00 -16.38
CA ARG A 69 10.57 -3.37 -16.28
C ARG A 69 9.52 -4.43 -16.66
N LYS A 70 8.23 -4.15 -16.47
CA LYS A 70 7.15 -5.09 -16.76
C LYS A 70 6.74 -5.02 -18.23
N GLU A 71 6.71 -3.82 -18.80
CA GLU A 71 6.32 -3.61 -20.20
C GLU A 71 6.95 -2.34 -20.77
N ARG A 72 7.07 -2.30 -22.11
CA ARG A 72 7.54 -1.11 -22.82
C ARG A 72 6.51 0.02 -22.67
N HIS A 73 6.97 1.23 -22.34
CA HIS A 73 6.13 2.39 -22.01
C HIS A 73 5.16 2.15 -20.83
N GLY A 74 5.52 1.26 -19.91
CA GLY A 74 4.65 0.90 -18.78
C GLY A 74 4.37 2.09 -17.87
N TYR A 75 5.36 2.95 -17.63
CA TYR A 75 5.19 4.14 -16.80
C TYR A 75 4.18 5.11 -17.43
N GLU A 76 4.31 5.39 -18.72
CA GLU A 76 3.44 6.27 -19.48
C GLU A 76 2.00 5.73 -19.51
N ARG A 77 1.82 4.41 -19.66
CA ARG A 77 0.52 3.74 -19.54
C ARG A 77 -0.07 3.87 -18.15
N HIS A 78 0.75 3.77 -17.11
CA HIS A 78 0.31 3.94 -15.72
C HIS A 78 -0.11 5.39 -15.43
N ILE A 79 0.68 6.37 -15.86
CA ILE A 79 0.33 7.80 -15.75
C ILE A 79 -0.95 8.10 -16.53
N THR A 80 -1.14 7.52 -17.72
CA THR A 80 -2.38 7.66 -18.49
C THR A 80 -3.59 7.14 -17.71
N PHE A 81 -3.44 6.01 -17.02
CA PHE A 81 -4.47 5.49 -16.14
C PHE A 81 -4.76 6.43 -14.97
N LEU A 82 -3.74 6.86 -14.22
CA LEU A 82 -3.94 7.77 -13.08
C LEU A 82 -4.59 9.09 -13.52
N ARG A 83 -4.17 9.65 -14.67
CA ARG A 83 -4.76 10.85 -15.27
C ARG A 83 -6.23 10.66 -15.67
N SER A 84 -6.65 9.44 -15.99
CA SER A 84 -8.04 9.15 -16.37
C SER A 84 -9.01 9.13 -15.19
N LEU A 85 -8.51 8.96 -13.97
CA LEU A 85 -9.34 8.92 -12.76
C LEU A 85 -9.94 10.30 -12.48
N LYS A 86 -11.26 10.33 -12.20
CA LYS A 86 -12.02 11.55 -11.87
C LYS A 86 -12.09 11.82 -10.37
N VAL A 87 -11.25 11.15 -9.60
CA VAL A 87 -11.18 11.21 -8.15
C VAL A 87 -9.80 11.67 -7.68
N PRO A 88 -9.65 12.13 -6.44
CA PRO A 88 -8.35 12.45 -5.88
C PRO A 88 -7.37 11.27 -5.96
N VAL A 89 -6.16 11.55 -6.44
CA VAL A 89 -5.05 10.61 -6.51
C VAL A 89 -3.98 11.04 -5.50
N TYR A 90 -3.95 10.41 -4.35
CA TYR A 90 -2.99 10.70 -3.29
C TYR A 90 -1.58 10.23 -3.69
N MET A 91 -0.64 11.17 -3.64
CA MET A 91 0.78 10.98 -3.95
C MET A 91 1.64 11.74 -2.92
N GLN A 92 2.95 11.56 -2.97
CA GLN A 92 3.89 12.29 -2.10
C GLN A 92 3.85 13.80 -2.33
N LYS A 93 3.67 14.19 -3.59
CA LYS A 93 3.53 15.56 -4.07
C LYS A 93 2.55 15.56 -5.24
N PRO A 94 1.85 16.67 -5.51
CA PRO A 94 1.06 16.80 -6.73
C PRO A 94 1.93 16.55 -7.96
N HIS A 95 1.40 15.80 -8.92
CA HIS A 95 2.09 15.37 -10.13
C HIS A 95 1.53 16.15 -11.34
N PRO A 96 2.37 16.90 -12.10
CA PRO A 96 1.90 17.79 -13.16
C PRO A 96 1.04 17.12 -14.26
N LEU A 97 1.29 15.84 -14.55
CA LEU A 97 0.55 15.08 -15.57
C LEU A 97 -0.74 14.44 -15.05
N ILE A 98 -1.06 14.56 -13.76
CA ILE A 98 -2.23 13.96 -13.13
C ILE A 98 -3.02 15.09 -12.45
N PRO A 99 -3.99 15.71 -13.15
CA PRO A 99 -4.67 16.92 -12.64
C PRO A 99 -5.32 16.75 -11.28
N ASN A 100 -5.84 15.54 -10.99
CA ASN A 100 -6.49 15.23 -9.71
C ASN A 100 -5.52 14.70 -8.66
N SER A 101 -4.20 14.82 -8.87
CA SER A 101 -3.24 14.38 -7.86
C SER A 101 -3.16 15.36 -6.71
N VAL A 102 -3.16 14.81 -5.49
CA VAL A 102 -3.16 15.57 -4.25
C VAL A 102 -1.97 15.13 -3.39
N ALA A 103 -1.36 16.09 -2.70
CA ALA A 103 -0.35 15.78 -1.69
C ALA A 103 -1.02 15.01 -0.55
N TYR A 104 -0.40 13.91 -0.14
CA TYR A 104 -0.82 13.21 1.07
C TYR A 104 -0.43 14.03 2.31
N PRO A 105 -1.33 14.19 3.30
CA PRO A 105 -1.08 14.99 4.51
C PRO A 105 -0.15 14.24 5.47
N LEU A 106 1.13 14.13 5.09
CA LEU A 106 2.09 13.24 5.76
C LEU A 106 2.31 13.66 7.21
N ASP A 107 2.59 14.93 7.47
CA ASP A 107 2.95 15.41 8.80
C ASP A 107 1.79 15.21 9.78
N GLN A 108 0.57 15.55 9.38
CA GLN A 108 -0.62 15.38 10.22
C GLN A 108 -0.89 13.90 10.53
N VAL A 109 -0.72 13.03 9.53
CA VAL A 109 -0.92 11.59 9.73
C VAL A 109 0.21 10.98 10.59
N LEU A 110 1.44 11.49 10.47
CA LEU A 110 2.54 11.09 11.34
C LEU A 110 2.32 11.52 12.79
N ASP A 111 1.78 12.72 13.02
CA ASP A 111 1.44 13.19 14.36
C ASP A 111 0.32 12.33 14.97
N GLU A 112 -0.68 11.97 14.16
CA GLU A 112 -1.84 11.20 14.60
C GLU A 112 -1.53 9.72 14.90
N CYS A 113 -0.67 9.11 14.08
CA CYS A 113 -0.44 7.66 14.07
C CYS A 113 0.99 7.26 14.45
N GLY A 114 1.93 8.20 14.58
CA GLY A 114 3.34 7.89 14.70
C GLY A 114 3.98 7.39 13.40
N ARG A 115 5.31 7.37 13.37
CA ARG A 115 6.10 7.08 12.15
C ARG A 115 6.17 5.58 11.83
N CYS A 116 5.09 4.97 11.34
CA CYS A 116 5.02 3.52 11.06
C CYS A 116 4.79 3.13 9.59
N PHE A 117 4.92 4.08 8.65
CA PHE A 117 4.42 3.92 7.28
C PHE A 117 5.39 3.18 6.35
N SER A 118 5.26 1.85 6.32
CA SER A 118 6.10 0.94 5.52
C SER A 118 5.47 0.49 4.19
N SER A 119 4.25 0.90 3.86
CA SER A 119 3.55 0.53 2.62
C SER A 119 2.46 1.53 2.22
N SER A 120 1.97 1.48 0.97
CA SER A 120 0.80 2.26 0.54
C SER A 120 -0.45 1.99 1.39
N VAL A 121 -0.64 0.74 1.82
CA VAL A 121 -1.77 0.36 2.68
C VAL A 121 -1.67 1.03 4.05
N ALA A 122 -0.48 1.17 4.62
CA ALA A 122 -0.29 1.89 5.86
C ALA A 122 -0.75 3.36 5.72
N TYR A 123 -0.42 4.03 4.60
CA TYR A 123 -0.89 5.40 4.36
C TYR A 123 -2.42 5.48 4.24
N MET A 124 -3.07 4.50 3.60
CA MET A 124 -4.53 4.46 3.55
C MET A 124 -5.14 4.27 4.94
N LEU A 125 -4.58 3.40 5.77
CA LEU A 125 -5.06 3.21 7.15
C LEU A 125 -4.86 4.47 8.01
N GLY A 126 -3.67 5.09 7.95
CA GLY A 126 -3.37 6.31 8.70
C GLY A 126 -4.26 7.48 8.30
N LEU A 127 -4.53 7.65 6.99
CA LEU A 127 -5.44 8.70 6.54
C LEU A 127 -6.88 8.45 7.01
N ALA A 128 -7.34 7.19 6.99
CA ALA A 128 -8.67 6.85 7.48
C ALA A 128 -8.81 7.15 8.99
N ILE A 129 -7.78 6.84 9.78
CA ILE A 129 -7.75 7.16 11.21
C ILE A 129 -7.77 8.68 11.41
N TYR A 130 -6.88 9.41 10.72
CA TYR A 130 -6.77 10.87 10.81
C TYR A 130 -8.05 11.60 10.40
N GLU A 131 -8.74 11.15 9.35
CA GLU A 131 -10.00 11.75 8.90
C GLU A 131 -11.24 11.30 9.71
N GLY A 132 -11.03 10.56 10.80
CA GLY A 132 -12.09 10.15 11.71
C GLY A 132 -13.08 9.14 11.13
N PHE A 133 -12.62 8.23 10.26
CA PHE A 133 -13.46 7.10 9.84
C PHE A 133 -13.79 6.21 11.03
N GLN A 134 -15.06 5.85 11.15
CA GLN A 134 -15.60 5.02 12.23
C GLN A 134 -15.59 3.52 11.89
N GLY A 135 -15.35 3.18 10.62
CA GLY A 135 -15.23 1.81 10.13
C GLY A 135 -14.23 1.68 8.99
N ILE A 136 -13.38 0.66 9.04
CA ILE A 136 -12.35 0.36 8.04
C ILE A 136 -12.45 -1.12 7.67
N GLY A 137 -12.72 -1.41 6.40
CA GLY A 137 -12.64 -2.76 5.85
C GLY A 137 -11.52 -2.86 4.83
N MET A 138 -10.85 -4.01 4.74
CA MET A 138 -9.71 -4.19 3.84
C MET A 138 -9.84 -5.46 3.00
N TRP A 139 -10.08 -5.30 1.69
CA TRP A 139 -10.26 -6.41 0.74
C TRP A 139 -9.15 -6.43 -0.29
N GLY A 140 -8.78 -7.61 -0.79
CA GLY A 140 -7.76 -7.71 -1.82
C GLY A 140 -6.36 -7.29 -1.38
N VAL A 141 -6.12 -7.14 -0.07
CA VAL A 141 -4.80 -6.87 0.50
C VAL A 141 -4.24 -8.17 1.04
N ASN A 142 -3.56 -8.90 0.17
CA ASN A 142 -2.83 -10.11 0.57
C ASN A 142 -1.34 -9.80 0.59
N MET A 143 -0.82 -9.51 1.77
CA MET A 143 0.60 -9.23 1.99
C MET A 143 1.44 -10.50 2.24
N ALA A 144 0.90 -11.72 2.03
CA ALA A 144 1.63 -12.98 2.26
C ALA A 144 2.40 -13.50 1.03
N SER A 145 2.28 -12.87 -0.14
CA SER A 145 2.75 -13.49 -1.39
C SER A 145 4.28 -13.64 -1.54
N LYS A 146 5.10 -12.92 -0.75
CA LYS A 146 6.59 -12.98 -0.82
C LYS A 146 7.22 -12.60 0.52
N LYS A 147 8.36 -13.23 0.88
CA LYS A 147 9.20 -12.85 2.05
C LYS A 147 9.52 -11.35 2.12
N GLU A 148 9.56 -10.67 0.97
CA GLU A 148 9.79 -9.22 0.84
C GLU A 148 8.68 -8.36 1.49
N TYR A 149 7.49 -8.90 1.72
CA TYR A 149 6.36 -8.18 2.32
C TYR A 149 6.31 -8.24 3.85
N LEU A 150 7.11 -9.09 4.50
CA LEU A 150 7.14 -9.17 5.97
C LEU A 150 7.50 -7.82 6.62
N TYR A 151 8.34 -7.02 5.97
CA TYR A 151 8.71 -5.68 6.43
C TYR A 151 7.55 -4.67 6.38
N GLN A 152 6.48 -4.97 5.65
CA GLN A 152 5.32 -4.08 5.50
C GLN A 152 4.24 -4.35 6.55
N TRP A 153 4.27 -5.51 7.20
CA TRP A 153 3.24 -5.94 8.15
C TRP A 153 3.24 -5.15 9.45
N PRO A 154 4.38 -4.83 10.09
CA PRO A 154 4.37 -4.21 11.42
C PRO A 154 3.58 -2.90 11.44
N GLY A 155 3.75 -2.04 10.43
CA GLY A 155 3.01 -0.78 10.33
C GLY A 155 1.50 -0.98 10.16
N VAL A 156 1.10 -1.91 9.30
CA VAL A 156 -0.33 -2.22 9.09
C VAL A 156 -0.96 -2.85 10.33
N GLN A 157 -0.29 -3.81 10.96
CA GLN A 157 -0.76 -4.45 12.19
C GLN A 157 -0.92 -3.44 13.33
N TYR A 158 0.06 -2.54 13.49
CA TYR A 158 -0.01 -1.46 14.46
C TYR A 158 -1.22 -0.53 14.19
N LEU A 159 -1.41 -0.06 12.95
CA LEU A 159 -2.51 0.84 12.61
C LEU A 159 -3.89 0.19 12.78
N LEU A 160 -4.03 -1.09 12.43
CA LEU A 160 -5.28 -1.83 12.65
C LEU A 160 -5.57 -1.98 14.15
N ALA A 161 -4.56 -2.25 14.97
CA ALA A 161 -4.72 -2.31 16.42
C ALA A 161 -5.04 -0.93 17.01
N LEU A 162 -4.39 0.13 16.52
CA LEU A 162 -4.64 1.52 16.91
C LEU A 162 -6.09 1.90 16.62
N ALA A 163 -6.58 1.61 15.42
CA ALA A 163 -7.96 1.82 15.01
C ALA A 163 -8.94 1.12 15.98
N LYS A 164 -8.73 -0.17 16.26
CA LYS A 164 -9.57 -0.92 17.20
C LYS A 164 -9.55 -0.32 18.61
N THR A 165 -8.39 0.10 19.12
CA THR A 165 -8.31 0.74 20.45
C THR A 165 -9.02 2.09 20.52
N ARG A 166 -9.20 2.76 19.38
CA ARG A 166 -9.96 4.01 19.25
C ARG A 166 -11.45 3.79 18.94
N GLY A 167 -11.92 2.54 19.01
CA GLY A 167 -13.33 2.20 18.77
C GLY A 167 -13.72 2.17 17.29
N ILE A 168 -12.76 2.23 16.36
CA ILE A 168 -13.02 2.11 14.92
C ILE A 168 -13.28 0.64 14.58
N GLY A 169 -14.40 0.37 13.91
CA GLY A 169 -14.72 -0.95 13.40
C GLY A 169 -13.69 -1.41 12.38
N VAL A 170 -13.18 -2.65 12.50
CA VAL A 170 -12.18 -3.20 11.57
C VAL A 170 -12.67 -4.53 11.01
N TYR A 171 -12.64 -4.67 9.68
CA TYR A 171 -12.98 -5.90 8.98
C TYR A 171 -11.84 -6.35 8.06
N LEU A 172 -11.46 -7.63 8.20
CA LEU A 172 -10.56 -8.33 7.30
C LEU A 172 -11.28 -9.59 6.78
N PRO A 173 -11.25 -9.87 5.47
CA PRO A 173 -11.73 -11.15 4.92
C PRO A 173 -11.03 -12.34 5.58
N PRO A 174 -11.69 -13.51 5.68
CA PRO A 174 -11.10 -14.70 6.31
C PRO A 174 -9.79 -15.17 5.68
N ASP A 175 -9.58 -14.90 4.39
CA ASP A 175 -8.35 -15.23 3.65
C ASP A 175 -7.22 -14.19 3.83
N CYS A 176 -7.47 -13.12 4.59
CA CYS A 176 -6.48 -12.12 4.90
C CYS A 176 -5.47 -12.69 5.90
N PRO A 177 -4.17 -12.76 5.56
CA PRO A 177 -3.17 -13.41 6.40
C PRO A 177 -2.71 -12.54 7.58
N ILE A 178 -3.22 -11.31 7.69
CA ILE A 178 -2.78 -10.32 8.67
C ILE A 178 -3.50 -10.58 9.99
N THR A 179 -2.72 -10.76 11.05
CA THR A 179 -3.23 -10.80 12.42
C THR A 179 -3.22 -9.41 13.04
N ILE A 180 -4.30 -9.04 13.74
CA ILE A 180 -4.37 -7.76 14.45
C ILE A 180 -3.96 -8.00 15.92
N PRO A 181 -2.86 -7.38 16.40
CA PRO A 181 -2.44 -7.54 17.78
C PRO A 181 -3.46 -6.91 18.74
N ALA A 182 -3.58 -7.48 19.95
CA ALA A 182 -4.54 -7.01 20.95
C ALA A 182 -4.25 -5.58 21.45
N ARG A 183 -2.98 -5.17 21.44
CA ARG A 183 -2.54 -3.82 21.79
C ARG A 183 -1.66 -3.25 20.66
N PRO A 184 -1.83 -1.98 20.29
CA PRO A 184 -0.95 -1.33 19.33
C PRO A 184 0.44 -1.19 19.94
N LYS A 185 1.46 -1.73 19.27
CA LYS A 185 2.87 -1.49 19.59
C LYS A 185 3.52 -0.75 18.43
N LEU A 186 3.76 0.54 18.60
CA LEU A 186 4.43 1.35 17.59
C LEU A 186 5.87 0.86 17.46
N VAL A 187 6.26 0.50 16.24
CA VAL A 187 7.66 0.26 15.86
C VAL A 187 8.00 1.32 14.82
N PRO A 188 8.64 2.43 15.22
CA PRO A 188 8.96 3.50 14.30
C PRO A 188 9.84 3.01 13.16
N VAL A 189 9.56 3.47 11.94
CA VAL A 189 10.38 3.20 10.77
C VAL A 189 11.32 4.38 10.54
N THR A 190 12.60 4.07 10.33
CA THR A 190 13.59 5.06 9.89
C THR A 190 13.28 5.55 8.47
N VAL A 191 12.82 4.64 7.61
CA VAL A 191 12.55 4.89 6.18
C VAL A 191 11.06 4.80 5.92
N LEU A 192 10.44 5.92 5.57
CA LEU A 192 9.07 6.00 5.10
C LEU A 192 8.96 5.46 3.68
N TYR A 193 7.99 4.57 3.48
CA TYR A 193 7.74 4.00 2.17
C TYR A 193 7.40 5.10 1.16
N GLY A 194 8.08 5.07 0.02
CA GLY A 194 7.92 6.07 -1.02
C GLY A 194 8.70 7.35 -0.75
N TYR A 195 8.42 8.04 0.35
CA TYR A 195 9.00 9.36 0.67
C TYR A 195 10.52 9.30 0.79
N ASP A 196 11.04 8.27 1.48
CA ASP A 196 12.47 8.11 1.74
C ASP A 196 13.14 7.19 0.70
N TRP A 197 12.72 7.29 -0.58
CA TRP A 197 13.17 6.42 -1.67
C TRP A 197 14.71 6.33 -1.81
N ASP A 198 15.39 7.45 -1.62
CA ASP A 198 16.83 7.57 -1.79
C ASP A 198 17.61 7.43 -0.46
N HIS A 199 16.93 7.11 0.64
CA HIS A 199 17.58 6.94 1.95
C HIS A 199 18.56 5.75 1.93
N PRO A 200 19.78 5.87 2.51
CA PRO A 200 20.79 4.81 2.50
C PRO A 200 20.29 3.51 3.12
N ASP A 201 19.53 3.59 4.21
CA ASP A 201 18.95 2.42 4.88
C ASP A 201 17.70 1.83 4.23
N ALA A 202 17.25 2.40 3.11
CA ALA A 202 16.08 1.85 2.45
C ALA A 202 16.36 0.41 1.98
N TRP A 203 15.53 -0.53 2.44
CA TRP A 203 15.79 -1.96 2.25
C TRP A 203 15.87 -2.37 0.76
N TRP A 204 15.23 -1.63 -0.14
CA TRP A 204 15.34 -1.82 -1.60
C TRP A 204 16.69 -1.41 -2.18
N ASN A 205 17.46 -0.54 -1.51
CA ASN A 205 18.83 -0.17 -1.89
C ASN A 205 19.81 -1.31 -1.54
N ARG A 206 19.65 -1.97 -0.39
CA ARG A 206 20.42 -3.19 -0.03
C ARG A 206 20.23 -4.32 -1.06
N LEU A 207 19.04 -4.43 -1.66
CA LEU A 207 18.77 -5.37 -2.76
C LEU A 207 19.45 -4.95 -4.08
N LYS A 208 19.59 -3.64 -4.37
CA LYS A 208 20.34 -3.16 -5.54
C LYS A 208 21.81 -3.56 -5.42
N GLU A 209 22.43 -3.34 -4.26
CA GLU A 209 23.83 -3.73 -4.02
C GLU A 209 24.05 -5.23 -4.14
N LYS A 210 23.20 -6.05 -3.50
CA LYS A 210 23.29 -7.51 -3.61
C LYS A 210 23.17 -7.98 -5.07
N LYS A 211 22.23 -7.41 -5.84
CA LYS A 211 22.07 -7.73 -7.27
C LYS A 211 23.24 -7.24 -8.12
N ALA A 212 23.81 -6.08 -7.82
CA ALA A 212 25.01 -5.55 -8.50
C ALA A 212 26.22 -6.45 -8.24
N LYS A 213 26.48 -6.82 -6.99
CA LYS A 213 27.53 -7.76 -6.59
C LYS A 213 27.37 -9.11 -7.29
N ALA A 214 26.17 -9.68 -7.29
CA ALA A 214 25.87 -10.94 -7.98
C ALA A 214 26.07 -10.84 -9.51
N LYS A 215 25.75 -9.71 -10.14
CA LYS A 215 25.96 -9.48 -11.58
C LYS A 215 27.45 -9.41 -11.93
N VAL A 216 28.26 -8.73 -11.10
CA VAL A 216 29.72 -8.67 -11.26
C VAL A 216 30.33 -10.07 -11.11
N GLU A 217 29.91 -10.83 -10.11
CA GLU A 217 30.41 -12.18 -9.88
C GLU A 217 30.05 -13.13 -11.03
N ARG A 218 28.83 -13.03 -11.57
CA ARG A 218 28.38 -13.81 -12.73
C ARG A 218 29.17 -13.44 -14.00
N LYS A 219 29.53 -12.17 -14.20
CA LYS A 219 30.44 -11.73 -15.27
C LYS A 219 31.85 -12.32 -15.09
N LYS A 220 32.41 -12.28 -13.87
CA LYS A 220 33.73 -12.87 -13.56
C LYS A 220 33.76 -14.38 -13.81
N LYS A 221 32.72 -15.12 -13.39
CA LYS A 221 32.59 -16.57 -13.65
C LYS A 221 32.51 -16.89 -15.14
N LYS A 222 31.74 -16.12 -15.92
CA LYS A 222 31.67 -16.28 -17.39
C LYS A 222 33.01 -16.01 -18.08
N ALA A 223 33.75 -14.99 -17.63
CA ALA A 223 35.08 -14.67 -18.17
C ALA A 223 36.10 -15.78 -17.87
N LYS A 224 36.13 -16.33 -16.64
CA LYS A 224 36.98 -17.47 -16.28
C LYS A 224 36.66 -18.72 -17.09
N LYS A 225 35.37 -19.02 -17.34
CA LYS A 225 34.95 -20.18 -18.14
C LYS A 225 35.32 -20.05 -19.62
N LYS A 226 35.34 -18.83 -20.18
CA LYS A 226 35.84 -18.57 -21.54
C LYS A 226 37.37 -18.72 -21.64
N LYS A 227 38.13 -18.32 -20.62
CA LYS A 227 39.59 -18.48 -20.59
C LYS A 227 40.06 -19.94 -20.44
N ARG A 228 39.26 -20.82 -19.82
CA ARG A 228 39.55 -22.26 -19.67
C ARG A 228 39.16 -23.12 -20.88
N LYS A 229 38.47 -22.54 -21.87
CA LYS A 229 38.02 -23.22 -23.11
C LYS A 229 38.83 -22.79 -24.35
N ARG A 230 39.83 -21.93 -24.14
CA ARG A 230 40.89 -21.58 -25.08
C ARG A 230 42.15 -22.23 -24.57
#